data_AF-A0A0F9C990-F1
#
_entry.id   AF-A0A0F9C990-F1
#
_cell.length_a   1.000
_cell.length_b   1.000
_cell.length_c   1.000
_cell.angle_alpha   90.00
_cell.angle_beta   90.00
_cell.angle_gamma   90.00
#
_symmetry.space_group_name_H-M   'P 1'
#
loop_
_entity.id
_entity.type
_entity.pdbx_description
1 polymer ?
#
loop_
_entity_poly.entity_id
_entity_poly.type
_entity_poly.pdbx_seq_one_letter_code
_entity_poly.pdbx_strand_id
1 'polypeptide(L)'
;MREIPEAIWRALVSIWDELTDDDRKSLNAAIDEFALSGASPPKSREEVLAFYNLGKPGGPITGSIFSLVVFLITLLPGIGAMGAPNLEVLNQETWSRLPTRLLEIRELVESERRGLIDRDTAVTLLRGWGYDSERAGQWIALRDNLIPEADALSWRHRGILSDEAVRDNLAARGWVPRDVDALIEASLLIPPVPDLISMAVREAFSPEIAERFGQFEDFPEPFARAAAQQGISAEWAQRYWAAHWALPSIQMGFEMVHRGVIGTEDLN
;
A
#
# COMPACT_ATOMS: atom_id res chain seq x y z
N MET A 1 -22.59 -14.70 -23.84
CA MET A 1 -23.72 -14.91 -24.76
C MET A 1 -23.54 -16.26 -25.40
N ARG A 2 -24.40 -17.25 -25.11
CA ARG A 2 -24.37 -18.56 -25.77
C ARG A 2 -25.07 -18.43 -27.12
N GLU A 3 -24.44 -18.95 -28.17
CA GLU A 3 -24.95 -18.91 -29.54
C GLU A 3 -26.36 -19.50 -29.61
N ILE A 4 -27.24 -18.82 -30.36
CA ILE A 4 -28.58 -19.33 -30.65
C ILE A 4 -28.41 -20.61 -31.46
N PRO A 5 -28.95 -21.77 -31.02
CA PRO A 5 -28.83 -23.03 -31.75
C PRO A 5 -29.22 -22.88 -33.22
N GLU A 6 -28.43 -23.44 -34.15
CA GLU A 6 -28.63 -23.28 -35.60
C GLU A 6 -30.05 -23.62 -36.10
N ALA A 7 -30.72 -24.55 -35.43
CA ALA A 7 -32.10 -24.93 -35.76
C ALA A 7 -33.08 -23.77 -35.54
N ILE A 8 -32.87 -22.98 -34.49
CA ILE A 8 -33.66 -21.78 -34.20
C ILE A 8 -33.33 -20.70 -35.23
N TRP A 9 -32.05 -20.52 -35.56
CA TRP A 9 -31.63 -19.57 -36.59
C TRP A 9 -32.28 -19.84 -37.95
N ARG A 10 -32.27 -21.10 -38.40
CA ARG A 10 -32.91 -21.51 -39.66
C ARG A 10 -34.42 -21.30 -39.66
N ALA A 11 -35.10 -21.58 -38.54
CA ALA A 11 -36.52 -21.34 -38.41
C ALA A 11 -36.87 -19.85 -38.49
N LEU A 12 -36.06 -18.98 -37.87
CA LEU A 12 -36.24 -17.53 -37.92
C LEU A 12 -36.04 -16.97 -39.33
N VAL A 13 -35.03 -17.45 -40.06
CA VAL A 13 -34.77 -17.03 -41.46
C VAL A 13 -35.91 -17.46 -42.39
N SER A 14 -36.42 -18.69 -42.25
CA SER A 14 -37.56 -19.16 -43.05
C SER A 14 -38.80 -18.31 -42.83
N ILE A 15 -39.06 -17.93 -41.58
CA ILE A 15 -40.19 -17.05 -41.24
C ILE A 15 -39.99 -15.65 -41.82
N TRP A 16 -38.76 -15.12 -41.77
CA TRP A 16 -38.41 -13.82 -42.35
C TRP A 16 -38.65 -13.79 -43.86
N ASP A 17 -38.31 -14.87 -44.55
CA ASP A 17 -38.48 -14.99 -46.00
C ASP A 17 -39.96 -15.06 -46.43
N GLU A 18 -40.86 -15.46 -45.54
CA GLU A 18 -42.31 -15.49 -45.76
C GLU A 18 -43.02 -14.15 -45.48
N LEU A 19 -42.34 -13.17 -44.87
CA LEU A 19 -42.92 -11.85 -44.59
C LEU A 19 -43.04 -10.99 -45.87
N THR A 20 -44.10 -10.19 -45.95
CA THR A 20 -44.23 -9.17 -47.01
C THR A 20 -43.23 -8.03 -46.79
N ASP A 21 -42.93 -7.27 -47.84
CA ASP A 21 -41.96 -6.16 -47.75
C ASP A 21 -42.40 -5.06 -46.76
N ASP A 22 -43.72 -4.80 -46.66
CA ASP A 22 -44.28 -3.87 -45.67
C ASP A 22 -44.17 -4.41 -44.23
N ASP A 23 -44.34 -5.73 -44.04
CA ASP A 23 -44.16 -6.38 -42.74
C ASP A 23 -42.69 -6.32 -42.29
N ARG A 24 -41.75 -6.59 -43.21
CA ARG A 24 -40.30 -6.50 -42.93
C ARG A 24 -39.89 -5.07 -42.58
N LYS A 25 -40.43 -4.08 -43.29
CA LYS A 25 -40.15 -2.66 -43.02
C LYS A 25 -40.67 -2.22 -41.65
N SER A 26 -41.86 -2.68 -41.27
CA SER A 26 -42.46 -2.37 -39.96
C SER A 26 -41.69 -3.05 -38.82
N LEU A 27 -41.28 -4.31 -39.01
CA LEU A 27 -40.47 -5.05 -38.06
C LEU A 27 -39.06 -4.43 -37.90
N ASN A 28 -38.42 -4.02 -38.99
CA ASN A 28 -37.14 -3.33 -38.95
C ASN A 28 -37.23 -1.96 -38.25
N ALA A 29 -38.28 -1.17 -38.51
CA ALA A 29 -38.49 0.10 -37.81
C ALA A 29 -38.64 -0.10 -36.29
N ALA A 30 -39.37 -1.14 -35.87
CA ALA A 30 -39.52 -1.48 -34.46
C ALA A 30 -38.22 -2.00 -33.83
N ILE A 31 -37.41 -2.77 -34.57
CA ILE A 31 -36.10 -3.26 -34.14
C ILE A 31 -35.11 -2.10 -34.04
N ASP A 32 -35.06 -1.19 -35.02
CA ASP A 32 -34.15 -0.04 -35.02
C ASP A 32 -34.47 0.93 -33.88
N GLU A 33 -35.76 1.21 -33.63
CA GLU A 33 -36.18 2.03 -32.50
C GLU A 33 -35.85 1.38 -31.15
N PHE A 34 -35.91 0.05 -31.04
CA PHE A 34 -35.62 -0.66 -29.79
C PHE A 34 -34.13 -0.91 -29.55
N ALA A 35 -33.40 -1.37 -30.58
CA ALA A 35 -32.01 -1.81 -30.48
C ALA A 35 -31.00 -0.67 -30.66
N LEU A 36 -31.31 0.37 -31.44
CA LEU A 36 -30.38 1.46 -31.75
C LEU A 36 -30.61 2.73 -30.92
N SER A 37 -31.78 2.90 -30.27
CA SER A 37 -32.03 4.07 -29.40
C SER A 37 -31.47 3.96 -27.98
N GLY A 38 -31.09 2.75 -27.55
CA GLY A 38 -30.68 2.50 -26.16
C GLY A 38 -31.79 2.74 -25.12
N ALA A 39 -33.04 2.87 -25.57
CA ALA A 39 -34.18 3.06 -24.68
C ALA A 39 -34.36 1.83 -23.77
N SER A 40 -34.57 2.09 -22.48
CA SER A 40 -34.91 1.03 -21.52
C SER A 40 -36.17 0.27 -21.96
N PRO A 41 -36.32 -1.01 -21.58
CA PRO A 41 -37.56 -1.76 -21.78
C PRO A 41 -38.78 -0.96 -21.30
N PRO A 42 -39.96 -1.10 -21.93
CA PRO A 42 -41.14 -0.33 -21.56
C PRO A 42 -41.45 -0.50 -20.07
N LYS A 43 -41.62 0.61 -19.36
CA LYS A 43 -41.74 0.65 -17.89
C LYS A 43 -43.19 0.67 -17.41
N SER A 44 -44.14 0.81 -18.32
CA SER A 44 -45.56 0.89 -18.01
C SER A 44 -46.41 0.13 -19.01
N ARG A 45 -47.62 -0.27 -18.60
CA ARG A 45 -48.61 -0.93 -19.47
C ARG A 45 -48.95 -0.09 -20.70
N GLU A 46 -48.97 1.23 -20.56
CA GLU A 46 -49.26 2.17 -21.64
C GLU A 46 -48.15 2.19 -22.68
N GLU A 47 -46.88 2.16 -22.27
CA GLU A 47 -45.74 2.06 -23.18
C GLU A 47 -45.70 0.72 -23.94
N VAL A 48 -46.05 -0.39 -23.27
CA VAL A 48 -46.19 -1.72 -23.91
C VAL A 48 -47.28 -1.69 -24.99
N LEU A 49 -48.41 -1.06 -24.70
CA LEU A 49 -49.52 -0.94 -25.64
C LEU A 49 -49.18 -0.01 -26.80
N ALA A 50 -48.48 1.10 -26.57
CA ALA A 50 -48.01 2.00 -27.61
C ALA A 50 -47.04 1.28 -28.57
N PHE A 51 -46.07 0.54 -28.03
CA PHE A 51 -45.13 -0.27 -28.82
C PHE A 51 -45.82 -1.38 -29.60
N TYR A 52 -46.76 -2.09 -28.98
CA TYR A 52 -47.56 -3.13 -29.64
C TYR A 52 -48.40 -2.57 -30.80
N ASN A 53 -48.92 -1.35 -30.67
CA ASN A 53 -49.79 -0.75 -31.67
C ASN A 53 -49.02 -0.01 -32.80
N LEU A 54 -47.74 0.35 -32.61
CA LEU A 54 -46.94 1.11 -33.58
C LEU A 54 -46.57 0.30 -34.83
N GLY A 55 -46.49 -1.03 -34.71
CA GLY A 55 -45.96 -1.91 -35.78
C GLY A 55 -46.71 -3.21 -36.01
N LYS A 56 -47.93 -3.39 -35.47
CA LYS A 56 -48.68 -4.66 -35.60
C LYS A 56 -49.08 -4.91 -37.07
N PRO A 57 -48.55 -5.96 -37.73
CA PRO A 57 -48.96 -6.29 -39.09
C PRO A 57 -50.38 -6.85 -39.13
N GLY A 58 -51.08 -6.61 -40.25
CA GLY A 58 -52.51 -6.93 -40.41
C GLY A 58 -52.84 -8.41 -40.63
N GLY A 59 -51.84 -9.25 -40.93
CA GLY A 59 -52.03 -10.68 -41.17
C GLY A 59 -52.17 -11.51 -39.88
N PRO A 60 -52.97 -12.60 -39.86
CA PRO A 60 -53.17 -13.41 -38.66
C PRO A 60 -51.90 -14.15 -38.18
N ILE A 61 -51.07 -14.62 -39.11
CA ILE A 61 -49.80 -15.30 -38.79
C ILE A 61 -48.72 -14.28 -38.39
N THR A 62 -48.58 -13.22 -39.18
CA THR A 62 -47.58 -12.16 -38.92
C THR A 62 -47.88 -11.39 -37.63
N GLY A 63 -49.16 -11.16 -37.32
CA GLY A 63 -49.59 -10.58 -36.05
C GLY A 63 -49.28 -11.46 -34.85
N SER A 64 -49.32 -12.79 -35.00
CA SER A 64 -48.97 -13.74 -33.94
C SER A 64 -47.46 -13.78 -33.68
N ILE A 65 -46.65 -13.75 -34.75
CA ILE A 65 -45.19 -13.71 -34.67
C ILE A 65 -44.72 -12.38 -34.07
N PHE A 66 -45.28 -11.25 -34.52
CA PHE A 66 -45.02 -9.93 -33.93
C PHE A 66 -45.38 -9.89 -32.44
N SER A 67 -46.54 -10.45 -32.06
CA SER A 67 -46.95 -10.55 -30.66
C SER A 67 -45.98 -11.39 -29.82
N LEU A 68 -45.44 -12.49 -30.36
CA LEU A 68 -44.44 -13.31 -29.69
C LEU A 68 -43.10 -12.58 -29.52
N VAL A 69 -42.66 -11.84 -30.55
CA VAL A 69 -41.42 -11.05 -30.50
C VAL A 69 -41.55 -9.90 -29.48
N VAL A 70 -42.65 -9.16 -29.50
CA VAL A 70 -42.96 -8.13 -28.49
C VAL A 70 -43.01 -8.74 -27.09
N PHE A 71 -43.64 -9.92 -26.94
CA PHE A 71 -43.67 -10.63 -25.66
C PHE A 71 -42.27 -11.01 -25.17
N LEU A 72 -41.41 -11.56 -26.02
CA LEU A 72 -40.03 -11.91 -25.65
C LEU A 72 -39.18 -10.68 -25.31
N ILE A 73 -39.32 -9.60 -26.09
CA ILE A 73 -38.61 -8.33 -25.88
C ILE A 73 -39.02 -7.63 -24.59
N THR A 74 -40.29 -7.74 -24.19
CA THR A 74 -40.79 -7.09 -22.97
C THR A 74 -40.62 -7.96 -21.72
N LEU A 75 -40.77 -9.28 -21.84
CA LEU A 75 -40.68 -10.19 -20.70
C LEU A 75 -39.24 -10.50 -20.30
N LEU A 76 -38.32 -10.71 -21.25
CA LEU A 76 -36.94 -11.12 -20.93
C LEU A 76 -36.17 -10.08 -20.09
N PRO A 77 -36.26 -8.76 -20.37
CA PRO A 77 -35.63 -7.75 -19.51
C PRO A 77 -36.33 -7.62 -18.15
N GLY A 78 -37.65 -7.82 -18.09
CA GLY A 78 -38.42 -7.84 -16.84
C GLY A 78 -38.01 -8.99 -15.91
N ILE A 79 -37.71 -10.17 -16.48
CA ILE A 79 -37.13 -11.30 -15.75
C ILE A 79 -35.75 -10.96 -15.20
N GLY A 80 -34.93 -10.21 -15.95
CA GLY A 80 -33.62 -9.72 -15.47
C GLY A 80 -33.74 -8.72 -14.31
N ALA A 81 -34.67 -7.77 -14.39
CA ALA A 81 -34.88 -6.73 -13.37
C ALA A 81 -35.52 -7.27 -12.08
N MET A 82 -36.46 -8.22 -12.18
CA MET A 82 -36.98 -8.97 -11.03
C MET A 82 -36.00 -10.03 -10.52
N GLY A 83 -35.03 -10.41 -11.34
CA GLY A 83 -34.06 -11.45 -11.05
C GLY A 83 -33.00 -11.03 -10.04
N ALA A 84 -32.50 -9.79 -10.10
CA ALA A 84 -31.35 -9.42 -9.26
C ALA A 84 -31.61 -9.48 -7.74
N PRO A 85 -32.69 -8.90 -7.18
CA PRO A 85 -32.97 -9.02 -5.75
C PRO A 85 -33.37 -10.45 -5.34
N ASN A 86 -34.14 -11.16 -6.17
CA ASN A 86 -34.56 -12.54 -5.89
C ASN A 86 -33.41 -13.55 -5.99
N LEU A 87 -32.46 -13.31 -6.90
CA LEU A 87 -31.23 -14.09 -7.02
C LEU A 87 -30.32 -13.86 -5.83
N GLU A 88 -30.26 -12.63 -5.31
CA GLU A 88 -29.51 -12.35 -4.09
C GLU A 88 -30.14 -13.03 -2.86
N VAL A 89 -31.48 -13.05 -2.74
CA VAL A 89 -32.17 -13.83 -1.69
C VAL A 89 -31.86 -15.32 -1.82
N LEU A 90 -31.92 -15.87 -3.04
CA LEU A 90 -31.58 -17.27 -3.29
C LEU A 90 -30.11 -17.58 -2.96
N ASN A 91 -29.19 -16.67 -3.28
CA ASN A 91 -27.79 -16.78 -2.91
C ASN A 91 -27.62 -16.74 -1.39
N GLN A 92 -28.31 -15.85 -0.69
CA GLN A 92 -28.30 -15.75 0.77
C GLN A 92 -28.82 -17.02 1.44
N GLU A 93 -29.94 -17.57 0.97
CA GLU A 93 -30.46 -18.87 1.45
C GLU A 93 -29.44 -19.98 1.19
N THR A 94 -28.82 -19.99 0.02
CA THR A 94 -27.78 -20.97 -0.32
C THR A 94 -26.57 -20.83 0.59
N TRP A 95 -26.06 -19.61 0.82
CA TRP A 95 -24.93 -19.35 1.71
C TRP A 95 -25.22 -19.64 3.18
N SER A 96 -26.48 -19.50 3.61
CA SER A 96 -26.89 -19.88 4.97
C SER A 96 -26.78 -21.39 5.21
N ARG A 97 -26.99 -22.20 4.17
CA ARG A 97 -26.90 -23.66 4.23
C ARG A 97 -25.50 -24.16 3.87
N LEU A 98 -24.83 -23.46 2.96
CA LEU A 98 -23.51 -23.78 2.42
C LEU A 98 -22.66 -22.49 2.47
N PRO A 99 -22.00 -22.20 3.59
CA PRO A 99 -21.21 -20.98 3.76
C PRO A 99 -19.94 -21.06 2.90
N THR A 100 -20.06 -20.70 1.63
CA THR A 100 -18.98 -20.78 0.62
C THR A 100 -18.27 -19.44 0.39
N ARG A 101 -18.71 -18.36 1.05
CA ARG A 101 -18.04 -17.06 0.98
C ARG A 101 -16.68 -17.15 1.66
N LEU A 102 -15.63 -16.79 0.93
CA LEU A 102 -14.29 -16.65 1.47
C LEU A 102 -14.20 -15.35 2.26
N LEU A 103 -13.37 -15.33 3.31
CA LEU A 103 -12.93 -14.07 3.89
C LEU A 103 -12.18 -13.28 2.82
N GLU A 104 -12.47 -11.99 2.75
CA GLU A 104 -11.69 -11.02 1.97
C GLU A 104 -10.20 -11.12 2.34
N ILE A 105 -9.32 -10.88 1.35
CA ILE A 105 -7.87 -11.10 1.48
C ILE A 105 -7.29 -10.34 2.67
N ARG A 106 -7.70 -9.09 2.87
CA ARG A 106 -7.20 -8.25 3.96
C ARG A 106 -7.64 -8.80 5.32
N GLU A 107 -8.89 -9.20 5.45
CA GLU A 107 -9.47 -9.77 6.66
C GLU A 107 -8.83 -11.14 6.98
N LEU A 108 -8.47 -11.93 5.97
CA LEU A 108 -7.72 -13.17 6.13
C LEU A 108 -6.30 -12.89 6.66
N VAL A 109 -5.57 -11.97 6.02
CA VAL A 109 -4.21 -11.57 6.45
C VAL A 109 -4.24 -11.01 7.88
N GLU A 110 -5.24 -10.20 8.22
CA GLU A 110 -5.43 -9.65 9.57
C GLU A 110 -5.82 -10.72 10.60
N SER A 111 -6.64 -11.70 10.21
CA SER A 111 -7.05 -12.80 11.09
C SER A 111 -5.85 -13.67 11.44
N GLU A 112 -4.99 -13.98 10.47
CA GLU A 112 -3.74 -14.67 10.75
C GLU A 112 -2.85 -13.80 11.65
N ARG A 113 -2.69 -12.51 11.34
CA ARG A 113 -1.83 -11.59 12.11
C ARG A 113 -2.23 -11.51 13.59
N ARG A 114 -3.53 -11.63 13.88
CA ARG A 114 -4.08 -11.67 15.24
C ARG A 114 -4.04 -13.04 15.90
N GLY A 115 -3.53 -14.06 15.21
CA GLY A 115 -3.48 -15.44 15.68
C GLY A 115 -4.86 -16.12 15.74
N LEU A 116 -5.86 -15.62 15.00
CA LEU A 116 -7.19 -16.23 14.93
C LEU A 116 -7.21 -17.47 14.03
N ILE A 117 -6.31 -17.51 13.05
CA ILE A 117 -6.03 -18.65 12.18
C ILE A 117 -4.52 -18.84 12.09
N ASP A 118 -4.07 -20.07 11.82
CA ASP A 118 -2.66 -20.34 11.55
C ASP A 118 -2.27 -20.01 10.09
N ARG A 119 -0.96 -20.03 9.83
CA ARG A 119 -0.38 -19.69 8.52
C ARG A 119 -0.83 -20.65 7.42
N ASP A 120 -0.92 -21.95 7.71
CA ASP A 120 -1.30 -22.96 6.72
C ASP A 120 -2.78 -22.82 6.32
N THR A 121 -3.63 -22.48 7.29
CA THR A 121 -5.04 -22.15 7.10
C THR A 121 -5.19 -20.89 6.26
N ALA A 122 -4.42 -19.84 6.56
CA ALA A 122 -4.41 -18.61 5.78
C ALA A 122 -3.99 -18.87 4.32
N VAL A 123 -2.92 -19.64 4.10
CA VAL A 123 -2.48 -20.03 2.75
C VAL A 123 -3.56 -20.83 2.02
N THR A 124 -4.22 -21.77 2.69
CA THR A 124 -5.31 -22.57 2.10
C THR A 124 -6.48 -21.70 1.67
N LEU A 125 -6.89 -20.74 2.50
CA LEU A 125 -7.97 -19.80 2.20
C LEU A 125 -7.59 -18.82 1.06
N LEU A 126 -6.33 -18.38 0.99
CA LEU A 126 -5.81 -17.56 -0.12
C LEU A 126 -5.76 -18.35 -1.44
N ARG A 127 -5.51 -19.67 -1.37
CA ARG A 127 -5.66 -20.54 -2.56
C ARG A 127 -7.11 -20.64 -3.03
N GLY A 128 -8.08 -20.52 -2.12
CA GLY A 128 -9.50 -20.37 -2.47
C GLY A 128 -9.80 -19.14 -3.34
N TRP A 129 -9.01 -18.08 -3.19
CA TRP A 129 -9.05 -16.88 -4.04
C TRP A 129 -8.32 -17.06 -5.40
N GLY A 130 -7.72 -18.23 -5.65
CA GLY A 130 -7.02 -18.54 -6.89
C GLY A 130 -5.52 -18.23 -6.88
N TYR A 131 -4.93 -17.84 -5.75
CA TYR A 131 -3.48 -17.69 -5.62
C TYR A 131 -2.80 -19.05 -5.43
N ASP A 132 -1.54 -19.18 -5.87
CA ASP A 132 -0.70 -20.31 -5.47
C ASP A 132 -0.09 -20.07 -4.08
N SER A 133 0.63 -21.07 -3.55
CA SER A 133 1.25 -20.97 -2.22
C SER A 133 2.30 -19.87 -2.13
N GLU A 134 3.01 -19.56 -3.22
CA GLU A 134 4.05 -18.53 -3.25
C GLU A 134 3.42 -17.14 -3.13
N ARG A 135 2.43 -16.84 -3.98
CA ARG A 135 1.67 -15.58 -3.96
C ARG A 135 0.87 -15.42 -2.68
N ALA A 136 0.32 -16.51 -2.12
CA ALA A 136 -0.30 -16.49 -0.80
C ALA A 136 0.71 -16.09 0.30
N GLY A 137 1.94 -16.60 0.20
CA GLY A 137 3.04 -16.21 1.08
C GLY A 137 3.40 -14.72 0.97
N GLN A 138 3.36 -14.14 -0.24
CA GLN A 138 3.59 -12.71 -0.46
C GLN A 138 2.51 -11.84 0.20
N TRP A 139 1.23 -12.21 0.09
CA TRP A 139 0.14 -11.52 0.80
C TRP A 139 0.33 -11.49 2.31
N ILE A 140 0.80 -12.61 2.86
CA ILE A 140 1.15 -12.73 4.26
C ILE A 140 2.34 -11.83 4.61
N ALA A 141 3.40 -11.82 3.80
CA ALA A 141 4.59 -11.01 4.06
C ALA A 141 4.32 -9.50 4.03
N LEU A 142 3.35 -9.04 3.24
CA LEU A 142 2.95 -7.62 3.18
C LEU A 142 2.40 -7.07 4.50
N ARG A 143 2.02 -7.94 5.44
CA ARG A 143 1.53 -7.52 6.77
C ARG A 143 2.65 -7.06 7.70
N ASP A 144 3.88 -7.51 7.46
CA ASP A 144 4.93 -7.42 8.45
C ASP A 144 5.32 -5.96 8.59
N ASN A 145 5.09 -5.41 9.79
CA ASN A 145 5.47 -4.03 10.07
C ASN A 145 6.99 -3.92 9.97
N LEU A 146 7.45 -3.15 8.99
CA LEU A 146 8.85 -2.77 8.92
C LEU A 146 9.18 -1.83 10.07
N ILE A 147 10.34 -2.03 10.69
CA ILE A 147 10.89 -1.16 11.72
C ILE A 147 10.81 0.30 11.22
N PRO A 148 10.32 1.25 12.04
CA PRO A 148 10.37 2.67 11.70
C PRO A 148 11.82 3.12 11.46
N GLU A 149 12.03 4.03 10.51
CA GLU A 149 13.38 4.46 10.12
C GLU A 149 14.23 4.96 11.29
N ALA A 150 13.67 5.86 12.11
CA ALA A 150 14.36 6.39 13.29
C ALA A 150 14.71 5.30 14.31
N ASP A 151 13.84 4.30 14.47
CA ASP A 151 14.08 3.17 15.37
C ASP A 151 15.17 2.25 14.80
N ALA A 152 15.15 1.96 13.49
CA ALA A 152 16.17 1.16 12.83
C ALA A 152 17.57 1.78 12.97
N LEU A 153 17.68 3.10 12.76
CA LEU A 153 18.92 3.86 12.96
C LEU A 153 19.35 3.89 14.44
N SER A 154 18.42 4.11 15.38
CA SER A 154 18.73 4.06 16.81
C SER A 154 19.19 2.68 17.26
N TRP A 155 18.53 1.62 16.80
CA TRP A 155 18.89 0.23 17.10
C TRP A 155 20.23 -0.17 16.50
N ARG A 156 20.60 0.41 15.34
CA ARG A 156 21.93 0.30 14.76
C ARG A 156 23.00 0.83 15.71
N HIS A 157 22.85 2.07 16.19
CA HIS A 157 23.81 2.66 17.15
C HIS A 157 23.95 1.82 18.42
N ARG A 158 22.86 1.17 18.85
CA ARG A 158 22.83 0.31 20.03
C ARG A 158 23.37 -1.10 19.81
N GLY A 159 23.75 -1.47 18.58
CA GLY A 159 24.20 -2.82 18.23
C GLY A 159 23.09 -3.87 18.26
N ILE A 160 21.82 -3.45 18.25
CA ILE A 160 20.64 -4.32 18.19
C ILE A 160 20.41 -4.78 16.75
N LEU A 161 20.69 -3.89 15.78
CA LEU A 161 20.51 -4.15 14.36
C LEU A 161 21.86 -3.97 13.64
N SER A 162 22.22 -4.92 12.78
CA SER A 162 23.42 -4.80 11.93
C SER A 162 23.21 -3.81 10.79
N ASP A 163 24.28 -3.24 10.25
CA ASP A 163 24.25 -2.36 9.08
C ASP A 163 23.49 -2.98 7.89
N GLU A 164 23.74 -4.26 7.56
CA GLU A 164 23.03 -5.00 6.51
C GLU A 164 21.50 -4.98 6.74
N ALA A 165 21.08 -5.38 7.94
CA ALA A 165 19.66 -5.43 8.32
C ALA A 165 18.98 -4.05 8.33
N VAL A 166 19.72 -2.97 8.64
CA VAL A 166 19.21 -1.59 8.48
C VAL A 166 18.98 -1.29 7.00
N ARG A 167 19.96 -1.61 6.13
CA ARG A 167 19.84 -1.38 4.69
C ARG A 167 18.65 -2.15 4.09
N ASP A 168 18.50 -3.42 4.45
CA ASP A 168 17.37 -4.26 4.01
C ASP A 168 16.03 -3.68 4.48
N ASN A 169 15.96 -3.25 5.74
CA ASN A 169 14.75 -2.64 6.30
C ASN A 169 14.37 -1.35 5.57
N LEU A 170 15.33 -0.44 5.34
CA LEU A 170 15.08 0.82 4.64
C LEU A 170 14.75 0.60 3.16
N ALA A 171 15.43 -0.34 2.49
CA ALA A 171 15.12 -0.73 1.12
C ALA A 171 13.69 -1.29 0.98
N ALA A 172 13.27 -2.15 1.92
CA ALA A 172 11.90 -2.67 1.96
C ALA A 172 10.83 -1.57 2.16
N ARG A 173 11.21 -0.42 2.75
CA ARG A 173 10.35 0.77 2.89
C ARG A 173 10.34 1.68 1.65
N GLY A 174 11.10 1.34 0.61
CA GLY A 174 11.16 2.07 -0.65
C GLY A 174 12.31 3.09 -0.76
N TRP A 175 13.25 3.11 0.20
CA TRP A 175 14.45 3.94 0.07
C TRP A 175 15.39 3.40 -1.00
N VAL A 176 16.01 4.30 -1.78
CA VAL A 176 17.02 3.93 -2.77
C VAL A 176 18.39 3.73 -2.10
N PRO A 177 19.24 2.81 -2.57
CA PRO A 177 20.51 2.48 -1.90
C PRO A 177 21.42 3.69 -1.62
N ARG A 178 21.51 4.63 -2.56
CA ARG A 178 22.28 5.87 -2.40
C ARG A 178 21.83 6.68 -1.17
N ASP A 179 20.53 6.78 -0.95
CA ASP A 179 19.96 7.61 0.11
C ASP A 179 20.02 6.88 1.46
N VAL A 180 20.04 5.55 1.46
CA VAL A 180 20.24 4.71 2.66
C VAL A 180 21.59 4.99 3.32
N ASP A 181 22.68 4.99 2.55
CA ASP A 181 24.01 5.27 3.13
C ASP A 181 24.10 6.70 3.68
N ALA A 182 23.48 7.68 2.99
CA ALA A 182 23.38 9.05 3.47
C ALA A 182 22.55 9.18 4.76
N LEU A 183 21.45 8.42 4.91
CA LEU A 183 20.66 8.37 6.13
C LEU A 183 21.44 7.77 7.30
N ILE A 184 22.21 6.71 7.05
CA ILE A 184 23.08 6.10 8.06
C ILE A 184 24.14 7.10 8.51
N GLU A 185 24.77 7.83 7.59
CA GLU A 185 25.73 8.88 7.95
C GLU A 185 25.07 10.02 8.72
N ALA A 186 23.92 10.50 8.25
CA ALA A 186 23.15 11.58 8.88
C ALA A 186 22.57 11.21 10.26
N SER A 187 22.48 9.91 10.58
CA SER A 187 22.06 9.46 11.91
C SER A 187 23.09 9.73 13.01
N LEU A 188 24.34 9.98 12.63
CA LEU A 188 25.39 10.35 13.59
C LEU A 188 25.14 11.76 14.12
N LEU A 189 25.22 11.89 15.45
CA LEU A 189 25.02 13.15 16.13
C LEU A 189 26.19 14.10 15.85
N ILE A 190 25.85 15.29 15.38
CA ILE A 190 26.74 16.45 15.39
C ILE A 190 26.44 17.26 16.65
N PRO A 191 27.44 17.57 17.49
CA PRO A 191 27.24 18.38 18.69
C PRO A 191 26.53 19.71 18.37
N PRO A 192 25.62 20.18 19.25
CA PRO A 192 24.97 21.46 19.06
C PRO A 192 25.97 22.61 19.13
N VAL A 193 25.65 23.75 18.51
CA VAL A 193 26.54 24.91 18.41
C VAL A 193 27.15 25.36 19.76
N PRO A 194 26.42 25.42 20.90
CA PRO A 194 27.01 25.79 22.18
C PRO A 194 28.13 24.84 22.65
N ASP A 195 27.99 23.55 22.36
CA ASP A 195 28.99 22.55 22.69
C ASP A 195 30.21 22.70 21.78
N LEU A 196 29.99 22.95 20.49
CA LEU A 196 31.08 23.25 19.54
C LEU A 196 31.87 24.50 19.96
N ILE A 197 31.20 25.57 20.40
CA ILE A 197 31.86 26.77 20.93
C ILE A 197 32.66 26.42 22.19
N SER A 198 32.08 25.63 23.09
CA SER A 198 32.75 25.19 24.32
C SER A 198 34.00 24.35 24.04
N MET A 199 33.92 23.46 23.04
CA MET A 199 35.06 22.66 22.57
C MET A 199 36.14 23.54 21.94
N ALA A 200 35.76 24.55 21.15
CA ALA A 200 36.70 25.49 20.55
C ALA A 200 37.45 26.33 21.59
N VAL A 201 36.73 26.91 22.56
CA VAL A 201 37.35 27.70 23.64
C VAL A 201 38.30 26.85 24.50
N ARG A 202 38.04 25.54 24.63
CA ARG A 202 38.86 24.62 25.42
C ARG A 202 39.94 23.89 24.62
N GLU A 203 40.21 24.33 23.39
CA GLU A 203 41.26 23.74 22.54
C GLU A 203 41.04 22.27 22.15
N ALA A 204 39.80 21.77 22.23
CA ALA A 204 39.45 20.39 21.83
C ALA A 204 39.48 20.17 20.30
N PHE A 205 39.64 21.24 19.52
CA PHE A 205 39.90 21.18 18.06
C PHE A 205 41.38 21.37 17.70
N SER A 206 42.26 21.52 18.68
CA SER A 206 43.70 21.73 18.51
C SER A 206 44.45 20.52 19.09
N PRO A 207 44.61 19.41 18.33
CA PRO A 207 45.15 18.16 18.87
C PRO A 207 46.51 18.34 19.54
N GLU A 208 47.39 19.18 18.99
CA GLU A 208 48.71 19.42 19.57
C GLU A 208 48.62 20.07 20.97
N ILE A 209 47.65 20.97 21.18
CA ILE A 209 47.44 21.66 22.45
C ILE A 209 46.75 20.71 23.45
N ALA A 210 45.70 20.02 23.00
CA ALA A 210 44.95 19.09 23.84
C ALA A 210 45.82 17.91 24.31
N GLU A 211 46.68 17.36 23.45
CA GLU A 211 47.65 16.33 23.83
C GLU A 211 48.73 16.87 24.77
N ARG A 212 49.30 18.05 24.50
CA ARG A 212 50.32 18.68 25.37
C ARG A 212 49.82 18.85 26.81
N PHE A 213 48.54 19.14 26.98
CA PHE A 213 47.90 19.31 28.29
C PHE A 213 47.15 18.07 28.79
N GLY A 214 47.29 16.91 28.12
CA GLY A 214 46.68 15.65 28.55
C GLY A 214 45.16 15.63 28.54
N GLN A 215 44.49 16.50 27.77
CA GLN A 215 43.03 16.63 27.80
C GLN A 215 42.29 15.37 27.32
N PHE A 216 42.95 14.54 26.50
CA PHE A 216 42.43 13.25 26.05
C PHE A 216 42.77 12.08 26.99
N GLU A 217 43.56 12.31 28.04
CA GLU A 217 43.93 11.26 29.00
C GLU A 217 42.72 10.80 29.83
N ASP A 218 42.80 9.59 30.37
CA ASP A 218 41.75 8.95 31.18
C ASP A 218 40.38 8.81 30.46
N PHE A 219 40.36 8.80 29.13
CA PHE A 219 39.13 8.62 28.34
C PHE A 219 38.42 7.29 28.68
N PRO A 220 37.23 7.31 29.32
CA PRO A 220 36.62 6.09 29.83
C PRO A 220 35.97 5.29 28.70
N GLU A 221 36.38 4.04 28.53
CA GLU A 221 35.75 3.12 27.57
C GLU A 221 34.22 2.97 27.77
N PRO A 222 33.66 2.95 29.00
CA PRO A 222 32.21 2.98 29.19
C PRO A 222 31.53 4.23 28.62
N PHE A 223 32.20 5.39 28.67
CA PHE A 223 31.70 6.63 28.08
C PHE A 223 31.70 6.53 26.55
N ALA A 224 32.78 6.02 25.95
CA ALA A 224 32.86 5.80 24.50
C ALA A 224 31.72 4.91 23.99
N ARG A 225 31.44 3.79 24.67
CA ARG A 225 30.33 2.90 24.32
C ARG A 225 28.97 3.58 24.44
N ALA A 226 28.72 4.30 25.54
CA ALA A 226 27.45 5.00 25.73
C ALA A 226 27.25 6.13 24.69
N ALA A 227 28.31 6.86 24.36
CA ALA A 227 28.30 7.89 23.33
C ALA A 227 27.96 7.29 21.95
N ALA A 228 28.59 6.18 21.57
CA ALA A 228 28.32 5.48 20.32
C ALA A 228 26.85 5.03 20.22
N GLN A 229 26.25 4.57 21.32
CA GLN A 229 24.82 4.19 21.39
C GLN A 229 23.86 5.37 21.17
N GLN A 230 24.33 6.59 21.32
CA GLN A 230 23.60 7.83 21.04
C GLN A 230 23.92 8.41 19.65
N GLY A 231 24.68 7.68 18.82
CA GLY A 231 25.13 8.15 17.51
C GLY A 231 26.29 9.14 17.57
N ILE A 232 26.92 9.36 18.72
CA ILE A 232 28.10 10.23 18.85
C ILE A 232 29.31 9.45 18.35
N SER A 233 30.01 9.98 17.34
CA SER A 233 31.23 9.36 16.82
C SER A 233 32.34 9.32 17.88
N ALA A 234 33.30 8.40 17.73
CA ALA A 234 34.45 8.32 18.65
C ALA A 234 35.23 9.65 18.72
N GLU A 235 35.35 10.34 17.58
CA GLU A 235 35.97 11.66 17.47
C GLU A 235 35.21 12.71 18.31
N TRP A 236 33.88 12.77 18.18
CA TRP A 236 33.08 13.70 18.98
C TRP A 236 33.09 13.36 20.46
N ALA A 237 33.06 12.06 20.82
CA ALA A 237 33.16 11.62 22.20
C ALA A 237 34.50 12.07 22.83
N GLN A 238 35.62 11.94 22.11
CA GLN A 238 36.92 12.42 22.59
C GLN A 238 36.96 13.93 22.75
N ARG A 239 36.30 14.71 21.87
CA ARG A 239 36.21 16.17 22.03
C ARG A 239 35.34 16.60 23.20
N TYR A 240 34.21 15.90 23.41
CA TYR A 240 33.40 16.10 24.62
C TYR A 240 34.21 15.81 25.86
N TRP A 241 35.06 14.78 25.82
CA TRP A 241 35.99 14.49 26.89
C TRP A 241 37.01 15.63 27.02
N ALA A 242 37.78 16.01 26.02
CA ALA A 242 38.73 17.12 26.16
C ALA A 242 38.09 18.41 26.71
N ALA A 243 36.89 18.74 26.25
CA ALA A 243 36.14 19.92 26.69
C ALA A 243 35.48 19.79 28.08
N HIS A 244 35.56 18.62 28.76
CA HIS A 244 35.08 18.46 30.13
C HIS A 244 36.02 19.08 31.15
N TRP A 245 37.30 19.23 30.81
CA TRP A 245 38.29 19.90 31.65
C TRP A 245 37.98 21.40 31.74
N ALA A 246 38.03 21.94 32.95
CA ALA A 246 37.91 23.38 33.14
C ALA A 246 39.27 24.05 32.87
N LEU A 247 39.27 25.09 32.05
CA LEU A 247 40.47 25.91 31.89
C LEU A 247 40.80 26.61 33.23
N PRO A 248 42.09 26.69 33.60
CA PRO A 248 42.52 27.48 34.74
C PRO A 248 42.02 28.92 34.63
N SER A 249 41.71 29.56 35.76
CA SER A 249 41.46 31.00 35.76
C SER A 249 42.73 31.75 35.38
N ILE A 250 42.59 33.02 34.96
CA ILE A 250 43.73 33.88 34.60
C ILE A 250 44.77 33.94 35.74
N GLN A 251 44.31 34.04 37.00
CA GLN A 251 45.21 34.04 38.15
C GLN A 251 45.96 32.72 38.31
N MET A 252 45.28 31.58 38.09
CA MET A 252 45.93 30.27 38.10
C MET A 252 46.96 30.15 36.98
N GLY A 253 46.68 30.69 35.79
CA GLY A 253 47.63 30.76 34.68
C GLY A 253 48.92 31.50 35.05
N PHE A 254 48.81 32.69 35.66
CA PHE A 254 49.99 33.43 36.15
C PHE A 254 50.77 32.64 37.23
N GLU A 255 50.08 31.97 38.15
CA GLU A 255 50.74 31.10 39.12
C GLU A 255 51.47 29.93 38.46
N MET A 256 50.89 29.32 37.43
CA MET A 256 51.50 28.23 36.67
C MET A 256 52.77 28.69 35.94
N VAL A 257 52.77 29.89 35.37
CA VAL A 257 53.98 30.51 34.78
C VAL A 257 55.06 30.72 35.84
N HIS A 258 54.73 31.31 36.99
CA HIS A 258 55.70 31.53 38.06
C HIS A 258 56.28 30.22 38.62
N ARG A 259 55.50 29.14 38.61
CA ARG A 259 55.95 27.80 39.02
C ARG A 259 56.70 27.04 37.92
N GLY A 260 56.80 27.61 36.71
CA GLY A 260 57.47 26.99 35.56
C GLY A 260 56.72 25.78 34.99
N VAL A 261 55.41 25.68 35.22
CA VAL A 261 54.55 24.61 34.67
C VAL A 261 54.22 24.86 33.21
N ILE A 262 54.07 26.14 32.83
CA ILE A 262 53.83 26.62 31.46
C ILE A 262 54.72 27.83 31.16
N GLY A 263 54.85 28.20 29.88
CA GLY A 263 55.58 29.37 29.42
C GLY A 263 54.70 30.64 29.38
N THR A 264 55.34 31.81 29.25
CA THR A 264 54.61 33.10 29.08
C THR A 264 53.80 33.17 27.79
N GLU A 265 54.24 32.42 26.76
CA GLU A 265 53.59 32.27 25.47
C GLU A 265 52.25 31.52 25.55
N ASP A 266 52.02 30.76 26.63
CA ASP A 266 50.79 29.99 26.87
C ASP A 266 49.67 30.83 27.51
N LEU A 267 49.92 32.12 27.82
CA LEU A 267 48.93 33.04 28.42
C LEU A 267 48.09 33.83 27.39
N ASN A 268 48.22 33.53 26.10
CA ASN A 268 47.59 34.30 25.02
C ASN A 268 46.11 33.95 24.81
#